data_AF-A0A822FUR8-F1
#
_entry.id   AF-A0A822FUR8-F1
#
_cell.length_a   1.000
_cell.length_b   1.000
_cell.length_c   1.000
_cell.angle_alpha   90.00
_cell.angle_beta   90.00
_cell.angle_gamma   90.00
#
_symmetry.space_group_name_H-M   'P 1'
#
loop_
_entity.id
_entity.type
_entity.pdbx_description
1 polymer ?
#
loop_
_entity_poly.entity_id
_entity_poly.type
_entity_poly.pdbx_seq_one_letter_code
_entity_poly.pdbx_strand_id
1 'polypeptide(L)'
;KVKHPLRVYHPNVSTALSLYTFIHFAYVLIQYSAVLKYSKNYSVVALLLYSIILIYTLQTFGAIFDQKKNALHYERFRLILMLLLPRLTLIKSLFLLQTHLIIQIAIVLSIFATFFVPQVSTLTKNVPLKKE
;
A
#
# COMPACT_ATOMS: atom_id res chain seq x y z
N LYS A 1 -11.77 19.72 31.38
CA LYS A 1 -12.82 18.99 30.60
C LYS A 1 -12.27 18.71 29.20
N VAL A 2 -11.86 17.47 28.94
CA VAL A 2 -11.44 17.03 27.59
C VAL A 2 -12.70 17.03 26.70
N LYS A 3 -12.72 17.89 25.67
CA LYS A 3 -13.94 18.28 24.94
C LYS A 3 -14.29 17.40 23.73
N HIS A 4 -13.51 16.37 23.42
CA HIS A 4 -13.86 15.45 22.35
C HIS A 4 -13.68 14.01 22.83
N PRO A 5 -14.69 13.14 22.68
CA PRO A 5 -14.43 11.72 22.78
C PRO A 5 -13.34 11.40 21.74
N LEU A 6 -12.27 10.72 22.17
CA LEU A 6 -11.38 10.01 21.25
C LEU A 6 -12.30 9.25 20.30
N ARG A 7 -12.30 9.59 19.01
CA ARG A 7 -13.09 8.88 18.00
C ARG A 7 -12.73 7.40 18.15
N VAL A 8 -13.67 6.63 18.71
CA VAL A 8 -13.47 5.20 18.89
C VAL A 8 -13.39 4.61 17.50
N TYR A 9 -12.19 4.18 17.16
CA TYR A 9 -11.79 3.79 15.83
C TYR A 9 -12.16 2.32 15.64
N HIS A 10 -13.44 2.05 15.39
CA HIS A 10 -13.91 0.71 15.02
C HIS A 10 -14.64 0.73 13.69
N PRO A 11 -13.96 1.03 12.58
CA PRO A 11 -14.40 0.55 11.29
C PRO A 11 -14.19 -0.97 11.29
N ASN A 12 -15.23 -1.74 10.96
CA ASN A 12 -15.12 -3.16 10.63
C ASN A 12 -14.26 -3.30 9.36
N VAL A 13 -12.95 -3.15 9.52
CA VAL A 13 -11.99 -3.29 8.44
C VAL A 13 -11.82 -4.79 8.22
N SER A 14 -12.07 -5.23 6.99
CA SER A 14 -11.92 -6.63 6.61
C SER A 14 -10.55 -7.15 7.04
N THR A 15 -10.50 -8.36 7.60
CA THR A 15 -9.25 -9.05 7.98
C THR A 15 -8.26 -9.10 6.81
N ALA A 16 -8.77 -9.22 5.58
CA ALA A 16 -7.94 -9.19 4.38
C ALA A 16 -7.25 -7.83 4.17
N LEU A 17 -7.95 -6.72 4.46
CA LEU A 17 -7.39 -5.36 4.34
C LEU A 17 -6.38 -5.06 5.46
N SER A 18 -6.65 -5.55 6.67
CA SER A 18 -5.70 -5.47 7.79
C SER A 18 -4.43 -6.28 7.52
N LEU A 19 -4.57 -7.50 6.98
CA LEU A 19 -3.43 -8.34 6.59
C LEU A 19 -2.63 -7.70 5.45
N TYR A 20 -3.32 -7.18 4.45
CA TYR A 20 -2.72 -6.44 3.33
C TYR A 20 -1.87 -5.26 3.80
N THR A 21 -2.44 -4.38 4.64
CA THR A 21 -1.73 -3.20 5.16
C THR A 21 -0.54 -3.59 6.04
N PHE A 22 -0.67 -4.64 6.87
CA PHE A 22 0.42 -5.16 7.68
C PHE A 22 1.58 -5.68 6.83
N ILE A 23 1.32 -6.58 5.87
CA ILE A 23 2.34 -7.16 4.99
C ILE A 23 3.06 -6.05 4.23
N HIS A 24 2.31 -5.09 3.69
CA HIS A 24 2.90 -3.97 2.98
C HIS A 24 3.73 -3.06 3.84
N PHE A 25 3.28 -2.77 5.06
CA PHE A 25 4.03 -1.94 5.98
C PHE A 25 5.35 -2.59 6.36
N ALA A 26 5.31 -3.90 6.66
CA ALA A 26 6.51 -4.70 6.91
C ALA A 26 7.48 -4.66 5.72
N TYR A 27 6.95 -4.81 4.50
CA TYR A 27 7.76 -4.71 3.28
C TYR A 27 8.40 -3.33 3.10
N VAL A 28 7.64 -2.25 3.28
CA VAL A 28 8.14 -0.87 3.19
C VAL A 28 9.24 -0.63 4.23
N LEU A 29 9.08 -1.14 5.46
CA LEU A 29 10.09 -1.06 6.51
C LEU A 29 11.37 -1.83 6.17
N ILE A 30 11.25 -3.04 5.62
CA ILE A 30 12.40 -3.84 5.18
C ILE A 30 13.17 -3.08 4.09
N GLN A 31 12.46 -2.53 3.11
CA GLN A 31 13.08 -1.74 2.04
C GLN A 31 13.76 -0.49 2.57
N TYR A 32 13.09 0.25 3.47
CA TYR A 32 13.67 1.42 4.10
C TYR A 32 14.93 1.07 4.91
N SER A 33 14.90 -0.04 5.65
CA SER A 33 16.05 -0.54 6.40
C SER A 33 17.22 -0.91 5.48
N ALA A 34 16.93 -1.54 4.34
CA ALA A 34 17.93 -1.84 3.32
C ALA A 34 18.53 -0.56 2.72
N VAL A 35 17.71 0.44 2.39
CA VAL A 35 18.16 1.74 1.90
C VAL A 35 19.06 2.46 2.91
N LEU A 36 18.69 2.44 4.20
CA LEU A 36 19.53 3.00 5.26
C LEU A 36 20.86 2.29 5.39
N LYS A 37 20.87 0.94 5.34
CA LYS A 37 22.09 0.13 5.39
C LYS A 37 23.04 0.47 4.24
N TYR A 38 22.51 0.72 3.05
CA TYR A 38 23.27 1.09 1.86
C TYR A 38 23.24 2.59 1.57
N SER A 39 22.95 3.43 2.56
CA SER A 39 22.72 4.88 2.40
C SER A 39 23.87 5.60 1.69
N LYS A 40 25.11 5.15 1.88
CA LYS A 40 26.30 5.67 1.17
C LYS A 40 26.21 5.58 -0.36
N ASN A 41 25.37 4.69 -0.89
CA ASN A 41 25.15 4.50 -2.33
C ASN A 41 24.00 5.35 -2.88
N TYR A 42 23.29 6.08 -2.02
CA TYR A 42 22.14 6.91 -2.38
C TYR A 42 22.46 8.39 -2.19
N SER A 43 21.90 9.24 -3.05
CA SER A 43 21.96 10.69 -2.82
C SER A 43 21.10 11.07 -1.61
N VAL A 44 21.43 12.20 -0.98
CA VAL A 44 20.63 12.75 0.14
C VAL A 44 19.16 12.96 -0.27
N VAL A 45 18.95 13.41 -1.51
CA VAL A 45 17.60 13.59 -2.09
C VAL A 45 16.87 12.25 -2.19
N ALA A 46 17.54 11.18 -2.60
CA ALA A 46 16.94 9.85 -2.66
C ALA A 46 16.53 9.36 -1.26
N LEU A 47 17.40 9.53 -0.26
CA LEU A 47 17.10 9.17 1.12
C LEU A 47 15.88 9.93 1.66
N LEU A 48 15.81 11.24 1.41
CA LEU A 48 14.64 12.07 1.75
C LEU A 48 13.36 11.58 1.09
N LEU A 49 13.39 11.22 -0.19
CA LEU A 49 12.23 10.68 -0.90
C LEU A 49 11.76 9.35 -0.29
N TYR A 50 12.68 8.47 0.10
CA TYR A 50 12.34 7.23 0.81
C TYR A 50 11.67 7.51 2.16
N SER A 51 12.16 8.49 2.93
CA SER A 51 11.53 8.89 4.21
C SER A 51 10.13 9.48 4.00
N ILE A 52 9.94 10.33 2.99
CA ILE A 52 8.64 10.89 2.63
C ILE A 52 7.65 9.78 2.26
N ILE A 53 8.09 8.78 1.49
CA ILE A 53 7.23 7.65 1.09
C ILE A 53 6.85 6.77 2.28
N LEU A 54 7.74 6.59 3.25
CA LEU A 54 7.42 5.90 4.50
C LEU A 54 6.29 6.63 5.24
N ILE A 55 6.43 7.94 5.47
CA ILE A 55 5.41 8.77 6.13
C ILE A 55 4.09 8.75 5.35
N TYR A 56 4.15 8.91 4.04
CA TYR A 56 2.99 8.86 3.17
C TYR A 56 2.28 7.50 3.19
N THR A 57 3.04 6.41 3.33
CA THR A 57 2.49 5.06 3.51
C THR A 57 1.71 4.93 4.81
N LEU A 58 2.25 5.43 5.93
CA LEU A 58 1.54 5.48 7.21
C LEU A 58 0.25 6.30 7.10
N GLN A 59 0.30 7.46 6.46
CA GLN A 59 -0.88 8.31 6.25
C GLN A 59 -1.94 7.60 5.38
N THR A 60 -1.51 6.88 4.36
CA THR A 60 -2.40 6.13 3.45
C THR A 60 -3.09 4.98 4.20
N PHE A 61 -2.35 4.21 4.99
CA PHE A 61 -2.94 3.15 5.82
C PHE A 61 -3.86 3.70 6.89
N GLY A 62 -3.48 4.80 7.55
CA GLY A 62 -4.38 5.53 8.44
C GLY A 62 -5.67 5.95 7.73
N ALA A 63 -5.59 6.46 6.50
CA ALA A 63 -6.78 6.81 5.72
C ALA A 63 -7.64 5.59 5.32
N ILE A 64 -7.01 4.44 5.04
CA ILE A 64 -7.70 3.16 4.75
C ILE A 64 -8.42 2.65 6.00
N PHE A 65 -7.74 2.63 7.14
CA PHE A 65 -8.36 2.25 8.40
C PHE A 65 -9.47 3.23 8.78
N ASP A 66 -9.30 4.55 8.60
CA ASP A 66 -10.36 5.56 8.76
C ASP A 66 -11.54 5.41 7.77
N GLN A 67 -11.43 4.53 6.77
CA GLN A 67 -12.36 4.42 5.64
C GLN A 67 -12.66 5.78 4.96
N LYS A 68 -11.65 6.65 4.83
CA LYS A 68 -11.83 7.95 4.16
C LYS A 68 -12.22 7.73 2.71
N LYS A 69 -13.14 8.54 2.18
CA LYS A 69 -13.58 8.48 0.76
C LYS A 69 -12.42 8.51 -0.23
N ASN A 70 -11.32 9.20 0.13
CA ASN A 70 -10.14 9.36 -0.71
C ASN A 70 -9.05 8.30 -0.46
N ALA A 71 -9.27 7.32 0.43
CA ALA A 71 -8.26 6.31 0.78
C ALA A 71 -7.76 5.53 -0.44
N LEU A 72 -8.66 5.17 -1.36
CA LEU A 72 -8.30 4.48 -2.60
C LEU A 72 -7.40 5.34 -3.51
N HIS A 73 -7.63 6.66 -3.54
CA HIS A 73 -6.81 7.58 -4.33
C HIS A 73 -5.41 7.71 -3.73
N TYR A 74 -5.31 7.81 -2.40
CA TYR A 74 -4.02 7.82 -1.71
C TYR A 74 -3.24 6.53 -1.96
N GLU A 75 -3.91 5.39 -1.91
CA GLU A 75 -3.31 4.08 -2.18
C GLU A 75 -2.81 3.95 -3.62
N ARG A 76 -3.61 4.35 -4.61
CA ARG A 76 -3.17 4.38 -6.02
C ARG A 76 -1.93 5.25 -6.20
N PHE A 77 -1.92 6.44 -5.61
CA PHE A 77 -0.77 7.34 -5.71
C PHE A 77 0.47 6.77 -5.01
N ARG A 78 0.28 6.13 -3.84
CA ARG A 78 1.35 5.45 -3.10
C ARG A 78 2.02 4.38 -3.96
N LEU A 79 1.24 3.55 -4.63
CA LEU A 79 1.75 2.49 -5.50
C LEU A 79 2.50 3.05 -6.70
N ILE A 80 1.97 4.10 -7.34
CA ILE A 80 2.65 4.79 -8.45
C ILE A 80 4.01 5.34 -7.97
N LEU A 81 4.04 6.00 -6.82
CA LEU A 81 5.30 6.51 -6.26
C LEU A 81 6.29 5.39 -5.97
N MET A 82 5.84 4.27 -5.38
CA MET A 82 6.73 3.14 -5.10
C MET A 82 7.25 2.44 -6.38
N LEU A 83 6.53 2.52 -7.50
CA LEU A 83 7.01 2.03 -8.81
C LEU A 83 8.04 2.98 -9.45
N LEU A 84 7.88 4.29 -9.24
CA LEU A 84 8.76 5.29 -9.84
C LEU A 84 10.05 5.50 -9.04
N LEU A 85 9.99 5.38 -7.72
CA LEU A 85 11.13 5.65 -6.84
C LEU A 85 12.38 4.81 -7.18
N PRO A 86 12.29 3.49 -7.44
CA PRO A 86 13.45 2.69 -7.83
C PRO A 86 14.02 3.06 -9.21
N ARG A 87 13.26 3.76 -10.06
CA ARG A 87 13.71 4.26 -11.37
C ARG A 87 14.37 5.64 -11.27
N LEU A 88 13.87 6.48 -10.35
CA LEU A 88 14.41 7.83 -10.10
C LEU A 88 15.69 7.78 -9.27
N THR A 89 15.78 6.81 -8.38
CA THR A 89 17.02 6.50 -7.67
C THR A 89 17.82 5.58 -8.59
N LEU A 90 19.00 6.02 -9.05
CA LEU A 90 19.89 5.23 -9.92
C LEU A 90 20.42 4.00 -9.17
N ILE A 91 19.56 3.02 -8.93
CA ILE A 91 19.89 1.76 -8.26
C ILE A 91 20.90 1.05 -9.15
N LYS A 92 22.17 1.03 -8.73
CA LYS A 92 23.25 0.35 -9.44
C LYS A 92 23.08 -1.18 -9.48
N SER A 93 22.23 -1.74 -8.60
CA SER A 93 22.03 -3.18 -8.45
C SER A 93 20.76 -3.65 -9.17
N LEU A 94 20.95 -4.35 -10.29
CA LEU A 94 19.88 -4.99 -11.07
C LEU A 94 19.02 -5.95 -10.21
N PHE A 95 19.63 -6.61 -9.23
CA PHE A 95 18.98 -7.56 -8.32
C PHE A 95 18.00 -6.87 -7.36
N LEU A 96 18.37 -5.71 -6.81
CA LEU A 96 17.48 -4.91 -5.96
C LEU A 96 16.29 -4.37 -6.76
N LEU A 97 16.50 -4.02 -8.03
CA LEU A 97 15.44 -3.55 -8.92
C LEU A 97 14.43 -4.68 -9.23
N GLN A 98 14.91 -5.88 -9.57
CA GLN A 98 14.07 -7.04 -9.90
C GLN A 98 13.24 -7.53 -8.72
N THR A 99 13.84 -7.64 -7.52
CA THR A 99 13.12 -8.03 -6.30
C THR A 99 12.06 -6.99 -5.91
N HIS A 100 12.35 -5.69 -6.10
CA HIS A 100 11.35 -4.63 -5.90
C HIS A 100 10.15 -4.80 -6.85
N LEU A 101 10.40 -5.09 -8.12
CA LEU A 101 9.39 -5.15 -9.17
C LEU A 101 8.48 -6.39 -9.02
N ILE A 102 9.05 -7.54 -8.68
CA ILE A 102 8.29 -8.78 -8.43
C ILE A 102 7.35 -8.61 -7.24
N ILE A 103 7.84 -8.01 -6.15
CA ILE A 103 7.02 -7.83 -4.94
C ILE A 103 5.93 -6.78 -5.18
N GLN A 104 6.23 -5.69 -5.89
CA GLN A 104 5.24 -4.70 -6.33
C GLN A 104 4.12 -5.32 -7.19
N ILE A 105 4.47 -6.23 -8.11
CA ILE A 105 3.48 -6.95 -8.92
C ILE A 105 2.61 -7.87 -8.04
N ALA A 106 3.20 -8.64 -7.13
CA ALA A 106 2.47 -9.51 -6.22
C ALA A 106 1.48 -8.74 -5.34
N ILE A 107 1.89 -7.54 -4.92
CA ILE A 107 1.12 -6.54 -4.19
C ILE A 107 -0.08 -6.03 -5.00
N VAL A 108 0.13 -5.64 -6.26
CA VAL A 108 -0.94 -5.16 -7.14
C VAL A 108 -1.96 -6.26 -7.41
N LEU A 109 -1.48 -7.50 -7.61
CA LEU A 109 -2.33 -8.68 -7.77
C LEU A 109 -3.15 -8.97 -6.51
N SER A 110 -2.59 -8.79 -5.32
CA SER A 110 -3.33 -9.00 -4.06
C SER A 110 -4.38 -7.93 -3.80
N ILE A 111 -4.18 -6.69 -4.25
CA ILE A 111 -5.22 -5.64 -4.28
C ILE A 111 -6.32 -6.00 -5.27
N PHE A 112 -5.97 -6.47 -6.48
CA PHE A 112 -6.96 -6.92 -7.46
C PHE A 112 -7.83 -8.05 -6.88
N ALA A 113 -7.19 -9.01 -6.20
CA ALA A 113 -7.88 -10.10 -5.52
C ALA A 113 -8.78 -9.63 -4.36
N THR A 114 -8.38 -8.61 -3.59
CA THR A 114 -9.16 -8.15 -2.42
C THR A 114 -10.24 -7.13 -2.73
N PHE A 115 -10.08 -6.30 -3.77
CA PHE A 115 -11.04 -5.24 -4.11
C PHE A 115 -11.96 -5.61 -5.27
N PHE A 116 -11.50 -6.38 -6.28
CA PHE A 116 -12.32 -6.72 -7.45
C PHE A 116 -13.06 -8.06 -7.30
N VAL A 117 -12.49 -9.07 -6.65
CA VAL A 117 -13.16 -10.38 -6.49
C VAL A 117 -14.47 -10.28 -5.68
N PRO A 118 -14.57 -9.48 -4.60
CA PRO A 118 -15.84 -9.33 -3.88
C PRO A 118 -16.92 -8.64 -4.73
N GLN A 119 -16.55 -7.67 -5.57
CA GLN A 119 -17.47 -6.97 -6.48
C GLN A 119 -18.00 -7.90 -7.59
N VAL A 120 -17.17 -8.80 -8.12
CA VAL A 120 -17.61 -9.80 -9.11
C VAL A 120 -18.53 -10.84 -8.47
N SER A 121 -18.26 -11.28 -7.24
CA SER A 121 -19.11 -12.26 -6.52
C SER A 121 -20.49 -11.73 -6.12
N THR A 122 -20.63 -10.42 -5.95
CA THR A 122 -21.90 -9.76 -5.63
C THR A 122 -22.73 -9.50 -6.89
N LEU A 123 -22.07 -9.28 -8.04
CA LEU A 123 -22.73 -9.23 -9.34
C LEU A 123 -23.28 -10.59 -9.78
N THR A 124 -22.57 -11.69 -9.56
CA THR A 124 -23.05 -13.04 -9.92
C THR A 124 -24.18 -13.56 -9.02
N LYS A 125 -24.26 -13.11 -7.76
CA LYS A 125 -25.38 -13.44 -6.86
C LYS A 125 -26.69 -12.69 -7.16
N ASN A 126 -26.62 -11.58 -7.88
CA ASN A 126 -27.78 -10.75 -8.23
C ASN A 126 -28.28 -10.97 -9.67
N VAL A 127 -27.76 -11.96 -10.40
CA VAL A 127 -28.39 -12.41 -11.65
C VAL A 127 -29.53 -13.34 -11.26
N PRO A 128 -30.81 -12.93 -11.37
CA PRO A 128 -31.90 -13.87 -11.15
C PRO A 128 -31.74 -15.01 -12.16
N LEU A 129 -31.61 -16.23 -11.64
CA LEU A 129 -31.77 -17.44 -12.44
C LEU A 129 -33.16 -17.35 -13.08
N LYS A 130 -33.17 -16.98 -14.36
CA LYS A 130 -34.36 -17.08 -15.19
C LYS A 130 -34.70 -18.56 -15.25
N LYS A 131 -35.68 -18.99 -14.46
CA LYS A 131 -36.24 -20.34 -14.53
C LYS A 131 -36.94 -20.44 -15.88
N GLU A 132 -36.37 -21.24 -16.78
CA GLU A 132 -37.09 -21.83 -17.91
C GLU A 132 -37.73 -23.15 -17.45
#